data_AF-A0A553RLX6-F1
#
_entry.id   AF-A0A553RLX6-F1
#
_cell.length_a   1.000
_cell.length_b   1.000
_cell.length_c   1.000
_cell.angle_alpha   90.00
_cell.angle_beta   90.00
_cell.angle_gamma   90.00
#
_symmetry.space_group_name_H-M   'P 1'
#
loop_
_entity.id
_entity.type
_entity.pdbx_description
1 polymer ?
#
loop_
_entity_poly.entity_id
_entity_poly.type
_entity_poly.pdbx_seq_one_letter_code
_entity_poly.pdbx_strand_id
1 'polypeptide(L)' 'YLKEFRTEQCPLFVQHKCTQHRPFTCFHWHFLNQRRRRPIRRRDGTFNYSPDIYCVKYDESTGTCSDGDE' A
#
# COMPACT_ATOMS: atom_id res chain seq x y z
N TYR A 1 9.77 -0.34 8.59
CA TYR A 1 9.48 0.16 7.22
C TYR A 1 8.94 -0.94 6.30
N LEU A 2 9.70 -2.01 5.99
CA LEU A 2 9.26 -3.09 5.07
C LEU A 2 7.92 -3.77 5.41
N LYS A 3 7.57 -3.84 6.69
CA LYS A 3 6.37 -4.52 7.18
C LYS A 3 5.12 -3.62 7.19
N GLU A 4 5.28 -2.34 7.50
CA GLU A 4 4.18 -1.49 8.01
C GLU A 4 4.05 -0.14 7.27
N PHE A 5 5.07 0.25 6.49
CA PHE A 5 5.01 1.54 5.79
C PHE A 5 3.95 1.50 4.70
N ARG A 6 2.96 2.38 4.83
CA ARG A 6 1.83 2.52 3.93
C ARG A 6 1.01 1.25 3.74
N THR A 7 1.02 0.33 4.71
CA THR A 7 0.14 -0.86 4.67
C THR A 7 -1.21 -0.60 5.32
N GLU A 8 -1.27 0.34 6.28
CA GLU A 8 -2.48 0.68 7.05
C GLU A 8 -2.93 2.12 6.81
N GLN A 9 -4.25 2.36 6.94
CA GLN A 9 -4.85 3.68 6.78
C GLN A 9 -4.47 4.58 7.94
N CYS A 10 -4.21 5.86 7.68
CA CYS A 10 -3.94 6.81 8.75
C CYS A 10 -5.25 7.12 9.52
N PRO A 11 -5.36 6.77 10.82
CA PRO A 11 -6.57 7.07 11.59
C PRO A 11 -6.75 8.58 11.79
N LEU A 12 -5.65 9.34 11.87
CA LEU A 12 -5.70 10.80 12.00
C LEU A 12 -6.17 11.48 10.71
N PHE A 13 -5.90 10.91 9.54
CA PHE A 13 -6.33 11.49 8.27
C PHE A 13 -7.84 11.39 8.09
N VAL A 14 -8.44 10.26 8.45
CA VAL A 14 -9.91 10.08 8.44
C VAL A 14 -10.61 11.07 9.35
N GLN A 15 -9.94 11.53 10.41
CA GLN A 15 -10.43 12.56 11.32
C GLN A 15 -10.03 14.00 10.90
N HIS A 16 -9.38 14.18 9.75
CA HIS A 16 -8.80 15.45 9.30
C HIS A 16 -7.77 16.08 10.25
N LYS A 17 -7.11 15.26 11.08
CA LYS A 17 -6.12 15.66 12.08
C LYS A 17 -4.66 15.34 11.70
N CYS A 18 -4.43 14.68 10.56
CA CYS A 18 -3.07 14.33 10.15
C CYS A 18 -2.29 15.58 9.69
N THR A 19 -1.26 15.94 10.45
CA THR A 19 -0.36 17.06 10.11
C THR A 19 0.72 16.68 9.09
N GLN A 20 0.89 15.39 8.82
CA GLN A 20 1.86 14.83 7.87
C GLN A 20 1.23 14.50 6.49
N HIS A 21 0.07 15.10 6.20
CA HIS A 21 -0.57 15.00 4.89
C HIS A 21 0.14 15.86 3.84
N ARG A 22 0.66 17.04 4.24
CA ARG A 22 1.43 17.96 3.39
C ARG A 22 2.51 18.65 4.22
N PRO A 23 3.82 18.40 3.98
CA PRO A 23 4.37 17.47 2.99
C PRO A 23 3.98 16.01 3.28
N PHE A 24 3.96 15.14 2.26
CA PHE A 24 3.46 13.75 2.33
C PHE A 24 4.35 12.79 3.14
N THR A 25 4.65 13.12 4.39
CA THR A 25 5.59 12.40 5.26
C THR A 25 4.92 11.37 6.16
N CYS A 26 3.60 11.21 6.09
CA CYS A 26 2.88 10.23 6.91
C CYS A 26 3.33 8.80 6.60
N PHE A 27 3.49 8.00 7.66
CA PHE A 27 3.85 6.58 7.57
C PHE A 27 2.69 5.71 7.06
N HIS A 28 1.45 6.16 7.28
CA HIS A 28 0.22 5.47 6.89
C HIS A 28 -0.34 6.05 5.59
N TRP A 29 -1.16 5.26 4.87
CA TRP A 29 -1.75 5.74 3.62
C TRP A 29 -2.98 6.62 3.89
N HIS A 30 -3.21 7.61 3.02
CA HIS A 30 -4.36 8.52 3.09
C HIS A 30 -5.40 8.18 2.04
N PHE A 31 -4.93 7.87 0.83
CA PHE A 31 -5.75 7.42 -0.29
C PHE A 31 -5.39 5.98 -0.66
N LEU A 32 -6.34 5.26 -1.26
CA LEU A 32 -6.19 3.83 -1.53
C LEU A 32 -5.04 3.53 -2.51
N ASN A 33 -4.80 4.40 -3.50
CA ASN A 33 -3.64 4.28 -4.40
C ASN A 33 -2.28 4.51 -3.72
N GLN A 34 -2.25 4.99 -2.48
CA GLN A 34 -1.02 5.08 -1.69
C GLN A 34 -0.78 3.82 -0.84
N ARG A 35 -1.77 2.92 -0.76
CA ARG A 35 -1.66 1.68 0.00
C ARG A 35 -0.67 0.74 -0.68
N ARG A 36 0.19 0.14 0.12
CA ARG A 36 1.14 -0.89 -0.29
C ARG A 36 0.75 -2.22 0.34
N ARG A 37 0.85 -3.30 -0.44
CA ARG A 37 0.80 -4.66 0.09
C ARG A 37 2.12 -4.96 0.81
N ARG A 38 2.08 -5.73 1.89
CA ARG A 38 3.29 -6.18 2.58
C ARG A 38 4.00 -7.24 1.72
N PRO A 39 5.29 -7.11 1.42
CA PRO A 39 6.06 -8.18 0.80
C PRO A 39 6.23 -9.34 1.78
N ILE A 40 5.86 -10.54 1.35
CA ILE A 40 5.94 -11.78 2.13
C ILE A 40 6.72 -12.80 1.31
N ARG A 41 7.84 -13.27 1.84
CA ARG A 41 8.55 -14.43 1.31
C ARG A 41 7.87 -15.70 1.83
N ARG A 42 7.32 -16.50 0.92
CA ARG A 42 6.67 -17.78 1.18
C ARG A 42 7.73 -18.85 1.52
N ARG A 43 7.28 -20.00 2.04
CA ARG A 43 8.17 -21.12 2.45
C ARG A 43 8.95 -21.71 1.28
N ASP A 44 8.38 -21.67 0.08
CA ASP A 44 8.98 -22.09 -1.18
C ASP A 44 10.07 -21.13 -1.71
N GLY A 45 10.29 -20.00 -1.03
CA GLY A 45 11.26 -18.98 -1.44
C GLY A 45 10.72 -17.92 -2.39
N THR A 46 9.49 -18.06 -2.88
CA THR A 46 8.83 -17.07 -3.75
C THR A 46 8.25 -15.91 -2.93
N PHE A 47 7.99 -14.76 -3.58
CA PHE A 47 7.27 -13.65 -2.96
C PHE A 47 5.77 -13.72 -3.28
N ASN A 48 4.93 -13.11 -2.43
CA ASN A 48 3.49 -13.00 -2.66
C ASN A 48 3.12 -12.11 -3.86
N TYR A 49 4.03 -11.26 -4.33
CA TYR A 49 3.90 -10.56 -5.61
C TYR A 49 5.29 -10.37 -6.22
N SER A 50 5.35 -10.25 -7.55
CA SER A 50 6.62 -10.03 -8.25
C SER A 50 7.15 -8.61 -7.96
N PRO A 51 8.44 -8.45 -7.60
CA PRO A 51 9.05 -7.13 -7.50
C PRO A 51 9.36 -6.52 -8.88
N ASP A 52 9.38 -7.33 -9.95
CA ASP A 52 9.83 -6.93 -11.28
C ASP A 52 8.68 -6.82 -12.30
N ILE A 53 7.62 -7.61 -12.12
CA ILE A 53 6.48 -7.67 -13.05
C ILE A 53 5.33 -6.86 -12.47
N TYR A 54 5.01 -5.75 -13.12
CA TYR A 54 3.89 -4.88 -12.76
C TYR A 54 2.54 -5.48 -13.16
N CYS A 55 1.52 -5.22 -12.35
CA CYS A 55 0.16 -5.69 -12.63
C CYS A 55 -0.53 -4.79 -13.66
N VAL A 56 -0.91 -5.35 -14.81
CA VAL A 56 -1.64 -4.63 -15.88
C VAL A 56 -3.11 -4.35 -15.55
N LYS A 57 -3.67 -5.03 -14.56
CA LYS A 57 -5.06 -4.88 -14.12
C LYS A 57 -5.22 -3.88 -12.98
N TYR A 58 -4.11 -3.37 -12.43
CA TYR A 58 -4.15 -2.42 -11.33
C TYR A 58 -4.51 -1.04 -11.86
N ASP A 59 -5.56 -0.44 -11.30
CA ASP A 59 -5.94 0.93 -11.59
C ASP A 59 -5.22 1.88 -10.61
N GLU A 60 -4.24 2.64 -11.13
CA GLU A 60 -3.45 3.60 -10.35
C GLU A 60 -4.25 4.80 -9.83
N SER A 61 -5.39 5.11 -10.47
CA SER A 61 -6.24 6.23 -10.06
C SER A 61 -7.07 5.88 -8.83
N THR A 62 -7.62 4.66 -8.77
CA THR A 62 -8.45 4.19 -7.66
C THR A 62 -7.67 3.41 -6.61
N GLY A 63 -6.54 2.81 -6.99
CA GLY A 63 -5.74 1.95 -6.13
C GLY A 63 -6.28 0.53 -5.98
N THR A 64 -7.03 0.03 -6.98
CA THR A 64 -7.69 -1.27 -6.93
C THR A 64 -7.16 -2.24 -7.98
N CYS A 65 -7.17 -3.54 -7.67
CA CYS A 65 -6.89 -4.63 -8.60
C CYS A 65 -8.06 -5.61 -8.54
N SER A 66 -8.51 -6.14 -9.68
CA SER A 66 -9.54 -7.19 -9.72
C SER A 66 -9.12 -8.46 -8.98
N ASP A 67 -7.83 -8.76 -8.97
CA ASP A 67 -7.26 -9.95 -8.34
C ASP A 67 -6.98 -9.71 -6.83
N GLY A 68 -7.19 -8.48 -6.35
CA GLY A 68 -7.04 -8.12 -4.94
C GLY A 68 -5.61 -8.24 -4.41
N ASP A 69 -5.49 -8.73 -3.18
CA ASP A 69 -4.21 -8.85 -2.46
C ASP A 69 -3.50 -10.20 -2.69
N GLU A 70 -4.13 -11.14 -3.39
CA GLU A 70 -3.55 -12.46 -3.69
C GLU A 70 -2.36 -12.42 -4.66
#